data_AF-A0A661H2T8-F1
#
_entry.id   AF-A0A661H2T8-F1
#
_cell.length_a   1.000
_cell.length_b   1.000
_cell.length_c   1.000
_cell.angle_alpha   90.00
_cell.angle_beta   90.00
_cell.angle_gamma   90.00
#
_symmetry.space_group_name_H-M   'P 1'
#
loop_
_entity.id
_entity.type
_entity.pdbx_description
1 polymer ?
#
loop_
_entity_poly.entity_id
_entity_poly.type
_entity_poly.pdbx_seq_one_letter_code
_entity_poly.pdbx_strand_id
1 'polypeptide(L)' 'MSKATLYLDDALHQALRVKAAETRQTMSDLVNDALKASLSEDLEDIAEWKKRRNEKTYGYEEFLAQLKADGTI' A
#
# COMPACT_ATOMS: atom_id res chain seq x y z
N MET A 1 -16.45 -2.77 -1.64
CA MET A 1 -15.90 -1.74 -2.54
C MET A 1 -16.47 -0.40 -2.10
N SER A 2 -15.61 0.58 -1.81
CA SER A 2 -16.03 1.97 -1.59
C SER A 2 -16.08 2.70 -2.93
N LYS A 3 -16.95 3.71 -3.05
CA LYS A 3 -17.06 4.55 -4.25
C LYS A 3 -16.43 5.91 -3.95
N ALA A 4 -15.61 6.39 -4.88
CA ALA A 4 -15.06 7.74 -4.86
C ALA A 4 -15.37 8.45 -6.18
N THR A 5 -15.51 9.77 -6.13
CA THR A 5 -15.60 10.65 -7.31
C THR A 5 -14.37 11.53 -7.32
N LEU A 6 -13.69 11.64 -8.45
CA LEU A 6 -12.45 12.39 -8.61
C LEU A 6 -12.50 13.21 -9.90
N TYR A 7 -11.84 14.37 -9.87
CA TYR A 7 -11.64 15.20 -11.05
C TYR A 7 -10.32 14.78 -11.71
N LEU A 8 -10.31 14.68 -13.05
CA LEU A 8 -9.12 14.41 -13.85
C LEU A 8 -8.93 15.58 -14.81
N ASP A 9 -7.67 15.92 -15.11
CA ASP A 9 -7.37 16.78 -16.24
C ASP A 9 -7.96 16.20 -17.54
N ASP A 10 -8.49 17.06 -18.41
CA ASP A 10 -9.18 16.63 -19.64
C ASP A 10 -8.30 15.73 -20.53
N ALA A 11 -7.02 16.09 -20.65
CA ALA A 11 -6.04 15.30 -21.40
C ALA A 11 -5.82 13.91 -20.79
N LEU A 12 -5.75 13.83 -19.46
CA LEU A 12 -5.57 12.57 -18.74
C LEU A 12 -6.82 11.70 -18.85
N HIS A 13 -8.01 12.27 -18.72
CA HIS A 13 -9.27 11.57 -18.90
C HIS A 13 -9.40 10.98 -20.31
N GLN A 14 -9.04 11.75 -21.34
CA GLN A 14 -9.04 11.29 -22.73
C GLN A 14 -8.04 10.15 -22.96
N ALA A 15 -6.80 10.28 -22.46
CA ALA A 15 -5.79 9.23 -22.56
C ALA A 15 -6.22 7.94 -21.84
N LEU A 16 -6.77 8.08 -20.64
CA LEU A 16 -7.30 6.97 -19.85
C LEU A 16 -8.44 6.24 -20.57
N ARG A 17 -9.35 6.98 -21.22
CA ARG A 17 -10.44 6.41 -22.01
C ARG A 17 -9.94 5.60 -23.20
N VAL A 18 -8.93 6.11 -23.91
CA VAL A 18 -8.30 5.39 -25.03
C VAL A 18 -7.63 4.11 -24.53
N LYS A 19 -6.85 4.20 -23.45
CA LYS A 19 -6.17 3.04 -22.87
C LYS A 19 -7.14 1.98 -22.36
N ALA A 20 -8.23 2.37 -21.73
CA ALA A 20 -9.28 1.44 -21.30
C ALA A 20 -9.87 0.65 -22.47
N ALA A 21 -10.15 1.31 -23.60
CA ALA A 21 -10.64 0.65 -24.80
C ALA A 21 -9.59 -0.29 -25.43
N GLU A 22 -8.32 0.13 -25.46
CA GLU A 22 -7.20 -0.66 -25.97
C GLU A 22 -6.99 -1.94 -25.14
N THR A 23 -6.95 -1.82 -23.81
CA THR A 23 -6.66 -2.94 -22.90
C THR A 23 -7.89 -3.78 -22.54
N ARG A 24 -9.09 -3.37 -23.00
CA ARG A 24 -10.39 -3.98 -22.64
C ARG A 24 -10.62 -4.02 -21.13
N GLN A 25 -10.13 -3.02 -20.41
CA GLN A 25 -10.35 -2.82 -18.98
C GLN A 25 -11.24 -1.60 -18.74
N THR A 26 -11.83 -1.49 -17.56
CA THR A 26 -12.57 -0.27 -17.21
C THR A 26 -11.59 0.84 -16.82
N MET A 27 -11.99 2.10 -16.99
CA MET A 27 -11.20 3.25 -16.53
C MET A 27 -10.97 3.19 -15.01
N SER A 28 -11.95 2.70 -14.25
CA SER A 28 -11.83 2.50 -12.80
C SER A 28 -10.79 1.45 -12.44
N ASP A 29 -10.69 0.35 -13.19
CA ASP A 29 -9.67 -0.67 -12.96
C ASP A 29 -8.27 -0.10 -13.20
N LEU A 30 -8.08 0.61 -14.31
CA LEU A 30 -6.80 1.26 -14.62
C LEU A 30 -6.38 2.29 -13.56
N VAL A 31 -7.32 3.09 -13.05
CA VAL A 31 -7.05 4.03 -11.96
C VAL A 31 -6.69 3.28 -10.68
N ASN A 32 -7.43 2.22 -10.34
CA ASN A 32 -7.12 1.41 -9.16
C ASN A 32 -5.74 0.74 -9.25
N ASP A 33 -5.37 0.23 -10.42
CA ASP A 33 -4.08 -0.41 -10.62
C ASP A 33 -2.93 0.60 -10.53
N ALA A 34 -3.11 1.80 -11.09
CA ALA A 34 -2.14 2.89 -10.93
C ALA A 34 -1.99 3.33 -9.47
N LEU A 35 -3.10 3.44 -8.72
CA LEU A 35 -3.08 3.77 -7.29
C LEU A 35 -2.39 2.68 -6.47
N LYS A 36 -2.69 1.41 -6.72
CA LYS A 36 -2.02 0.29 -6.03
C LYS A 36 -0.53 0.27 -6.31
N ALA A 37 -0.12 0.51 -7.56
CA ALA A 37 1.29 0.57 -7.91
C ALA A 37 1.99 1.72 -7.17
N SER A 38 1.35 2.90 -7.11
CA SER A 38 1.88 4.07 -6.41
C SER A 38 1.92 3.93 -4.89
N LEU A 39 1.11 3.04 -4.31
CA LEU A 39 0.98 2.83 -2.86
C LEU A 39 1.46 1.45 -2.43
N SER A 40 2.26 0.77 -3.26
CA SER A 40 2.65 -0.62 -3.03
C SER A 40 3.40 -0.78 -1.70
N GLU A 41 4.42 0.04 -1.46
CA GLU A 41 5.19 0.09 -0.21
C GLU A 41 4.28 0.36 1.00
N ASP A 42 3.45 1.42 0.96
CA ASP A 42 2.51 1.73 2.04
C ASP A 42 1.54 0.58 2.34
N LEU A 43 1.06 -0.11 1.29
CA LEU A 43 0.16 -1.24 1.45
C LEU A 43 0.85 -2.44 2.09
N GLU A 44 2.13 -2.67 1.77
CA GLU A 44 2.97 -3.68 2.40
C GLU A 44 3.18 -3.35 3.89
N ASP A 45 3.58 -2.12 4.21
CA ASP A 45 3.75 -1.64 5.59
C ASP A 45 2.47 -1.79 6.41
N ILE A 46 1.33 -1.37 5.86
CA ILE A 46 0.02 -1.53 6.52
C ILE A 46 -0.30 -3.00 6.73
N ALA A 47 0.05 -3.88 5.79
CA ALA A 47 -0.18 -5.31 5.90
C ALA A 47 0.70 -5.94 6.98
N GLU A 48 1.99 -5.57 7.05
CA GLU A 48 2.90 -6.01 8.10
C GLU A 48 2.44 -5.53 9.48
N TRP A 49 2.11 -4.24 9.60
CA TRP A 49 1.57 -3.69 10.83
C TRP A 49 0.31 -4.45 11.28
N LYS A 50 -0.63 -4.74 10.37
CA LYS A 50 -1.85 -5.50 10.68
C LYS A 50 -1.57 -6.90 11.21
N LYS A 51 -0.54 -7.58 10.68
CA LYS A 51 -0.12 -8.91 11.17
C LYS A 51 0.45 -8.83 12.58
N ARG A 52 1.24 -7.78 12.85
CA ARG A 52 2.01 -7.60 14.09
C ARG A 52 1.29 -6.82 15.18
N ARG A 53 0.13 -6.23 14.89
CA ARG A 53 -0.61 -5.34 15.82
C ARG A 53 -0.96 -5.97 17.18
N ASN A 54 -0.98 -7.31 17.27
CA ASN A 54 -1.29 -8.06 18.48
C ASN A 54 -0.03 -8.66 19.14
N GLU A 55 1.17 -8.42 18.60
CA GLU A 55 2.43 -8.83 19.23
C GLU A 55 2.61 -8.07 20.54
N LYS A 56 3.19 -8.75 21.54
CA LYS A 56 3.53 -8.09 22.80
C LYS A 56 4.61 -7.05 22.53
N THR A 57 4.44 -5.86 23.10
CA THR A 57 5.48 -4.84 23.13
C THR A 57 6.52 -5.21 24.18
N TYR A 58 7.80 -4.99 23.87
CA TYR A 58 8.90 -5.14 24.80
C TYR A 58 9.34 -3.77 25.30
N GLY A 59 9.71 -3.70 26.58
CA GLY A 59 10.39 -2.51 27.10
C GLY A 59 11.80 -2.40 26.52
N TYR A 60 12.33 -1.19 26.45
CA TYR A 60 13.69 -0.94 25.94
C TYR A 60 14.76 -1.77 26.67
N GLU A 61 14.73 -1.78 28.01
CA GLU A 61 15.69 -2.53 28.83
C GLU A 61 15.56 -4.06 28.64
N GLU A 62 14.32 -4.55 28.52
CA GLU A 62 14.04 -5.97 28.27
C GLU A 62 14.60 -6.42 26.92
N PHE A 63 14.41 -5.59 25.90
CA PHE A 63 14.94 -5.83 24.56
C PHE A 63 16.48 -5.79 24.52
N LEU A 64 17.11 -4.83 25.22
CA LEU A 64 18.58 -4.77 25.32
C LEU A 64 19.18 -5.98 26.04
N ALA A 65 18.53 -6.45 27.11
CA ALA A 65 18.97 -7.65 27.82
C ALA A 65 18.91 -8.88 26.90
N GLN A 66 17.86 -8.99 26.09
CA GLN A 66 17.70 -10.07 25.12
C GLN A 66 18.78 -10.03 24.03
N LEU A 67 19.04 -8.87 23.41
CA LEU A 67 20.05 -8.75 22.36
C LEU A 67 21.48 -9.12 22.83
N LYS A 68 21.82 -8.74 24.08
CA LYS A 68 23.09 -9.14 24.71
C LYS A 68 23.16 -10.64 24.96
N ALA A 69 22.05 -11.26 25.40
CA ALA A 69 21.98 -12.69 25.62
C ALA A 69 22.08 -13.49 24.31
N ASP A 70 21.50 -12.96 23.23
CA ASP A 70 21.55 -13.52 21.88
C ASP A 70 22.91 -13.30 21.19
N GLY A 71 23.85 -12.59 21.82
CA GLY A 71 25.18 -12.28 21.28
C GLY A 71 25.16 -11.40 20.03
N THR A 72 24.04 -10.68 19.82
CA THR A 72 23.86 -9.78 18.67
C THR A 72 24.57 -8.44 18.92
N ILE A 73 24.75 -8.06 20.18
CA ILE A 73 25.52 -6.91 20.67
C ILE A 73 26.33 -7.26 21.91
#